data_AF-A0A5N6YDG2-F1
#
_entry.id   AF-A0A5N6YDG2-F1
#
_cell.length_a   1.000
_cell.length_b   1.000
_cell.length_c   1.000
_cell.angle_alpha   90.00
_cell.angle_beta   90.00
_cell.angle_gamma   90.00
#
_symmetry.space_group_name_H-M   'P 1'
#
loop_
_entity.id
_entity.type
_entity.pdbx_description
1 polymer ?
#
loop_
_entity_poly.entity_id
_entity_poly.type
_entity_poly.pdbx_seq_one_letter_code
_entity_poly.pdbx_strand_id
1 'polypeptide(L)'
;MSRSYLYCDYGTETPYIWATEENTPRRRARSRVNTSSNSDTALPSADTSFNLLDRFGANGTTASSSPGLEMNQLRLIVQWQTDTHQLFSRNEETKHIWGVLLVEEALNTPFLMHGILAVSALQLSLSEVEPQKSFWLGLATAHKSQALPQFLENLHSVNAANAKAMMGLSGLVVAFAFGSALTGVSDADQPCLDTLHNIFVLCRGVQQIINVASTLRHSNFAPLFDPTPPQLAYPERAKESLDRLEQLNSAYGMDGAHDIAAYARAIRELRGLSVHTFAQPTSMMLAAGWAIRATPEYLQYVQQHEPFALAIHAHYCTFLHIARENCFLQVWGSCVLREIYHLLDSTWRLHITWPISEVFGENVAP
;
A
#
# COMPACT_ATOMS: atom_id res chain seq x y z
N MET A 1 -59.37 10.15 5.00
CA MET A 1 -58.53 10.93 4.07
C MET A 1 -57.50 9.96 3.49
N SER A 2 -57.88 9.20 2.45
CA SER A 2 -57.61 9.48 1.02
C SER A 2 -56.13 9.24 0.68
N ARG A 3 -55.73 8.00 0.38
CA ARG A 3 -55.52 7.38 -0.96
C ARG A 3 -54.48 8.11 -1.83
N SER A 4 -53.44 7.37 -2.22
CA SER A 4 -53.04 7.18 -3.63
C SER A 4 -52.18 5.92 -3.77
N TYR A 5 -52.72 4.94 -4.50
CA TYR A 5 -52.01 3.77 -5.03
C TYR A 5 -51.44 4.14 -6.39
N LEU A 6 -50.25 3.64 -6.73
CA LEU A 6 -49.76 3.59 -8.11
C LEU A 6 -49.32 2.16 -8.43
N TYR A 7 -50.04 1.62 -9.40
CA TYR A 7 -49.89 0.33 -10.06
C TYR A 7 -49.05 0.54 -11.32
N CYS A 8 -48.11 -0.34 -11.63
CA CYS A 8 -47.73 -0.58 -13.02
C CYS A 8 -47.16 -1.99 -13.21
N ASP A 9 -47.57 -2.58 -14.33
CA ASP A 9 -47.64 -4.00 -14.65
C ASP A 9 -46.43 -4.47 -15.48
N TYR A 10 -46.24 -5.78 -15.54
CA TYR A 10 -45.15 -6.50 -16.18
C TYR A 10 -45.17 -6.44 -17.72
N GLY A 11 -43.98 -6.53 -18.34
CA GLY A 11 -43.81 -6.92 -19.74
C GLY A 11 -42.42 -7.52 -20.00
N THR A 12 -42.37 -8.82 -20.28
CA THR A 12 -41.18 -9.57 -20.74
C THR A 12 -41.33 -10.02 -22.20
N GLU A 13 -40.22 -10.46 -22.78
CA GLU A 13 -40.00 -11.10 -24.10
C GLU A 13 -39.72 -10.10 -25.25
N THR A 14 -38.76 -10.23 -26.17
CA THR A 14 -37.75 -11.23 -26.60
C THR A 14 -36.82 -10.55 -27.67
N PRO A 15 -35.80 -11.20 -28.29
CA PRO A 15 -34.63 -10.56 -28.89
C PRO A 15 -34.76 -10.22 -30.39
N TYR A 16 -33.89 -9.34 -30.89
CA TYR A 16 -33.74 -9.10 -32.34
C TYR A 16 -32.57 -9.92 -32.93
N ILE A 17 -32.93 -11.04 -33.56
CA ILE A 17 -32.17 -11.70 -34.64
C ILE A 17 -33.04 -11.61 -35.90
N TRP A 18 -32.58 -10.92 -36.94
CA TRP A 18 -33.00 -11.05 -38.35
C TRP A 18 -31.84 -10.46 -39.21
N ALA A 19 -31.38 -11.03 -40.32
CA ALA A 19 -31.90 -12.12 -41.14
C ALA A 19 -30.75 -12.80 -41.91
N THR A 20 -30.83 -14.12 -42.04
CA THR A 20 -30.26 -14.89 -43.15
C THR A 20 -31.33 -15.07 -44.22
N GLU A 21 -31.04 -14.71 -45.46
CA GLU A 21 -31.69 -15.30 -46.64
C GLU A 21 -30.63 -15.70 -47.67
N GLU A 22 -30.87 -16.87 -48.27
CA GLU A 22 -29.95 -17.67 -49.08
C GLU A 22 -29.90 -17.28 -50.58
N ASN A 23 -28.82 -17.72 -51.25
CA ASN A 23 -28.74 -18.31 -52.61
C ASN A 23 -29.46 -17.59 -53.80
N THR A 24 -28.84 -17.26 -54.95
CA THR A 24 -28.01 -18.06 -55.89
C THR A 24 -27.68 -17.18 -57.16
N PRO A 25 -26.98 -17.64 -58.22
CA PRO A 25 -25.97 -16.85 -58.94
C PRO A 25 -26.35 -16.37 -60.37
N ARG A 26 -25.43 -15.56 -60.95
CA ARG A 26 -25.10 -15.29 -62.38
C ARG A 26 -25.34 -13.86 -62.85
N ARG A 27 -24.26 -13.16 -63.25
CA ARG A 27 -23.95 -12.90 -64.67
C ARG A 27 -22.60 -12.20 -64.85
N ARG A 28 -21.82 -12.68 -65.83
CA ARG A 28 -20.66 -12.00 -66.43
C ARG A 28 -21.08 -10.64 -66.99
N ALA A 29 -20.26 -9.62 -66.75
CA ALA A 29 -20.05 -8.52 -67.68
C ALA A 29 -18.56 -8.16 -67.70
N ARG A 30 -17.99 -8.15 -68.91
CA ARG A 30 -16.63 -7.76 -69.27
C ARG A 30 -16.49 -6.23 -69.33
N SER A 31 -15.24 -5.79 -69.36
CA SER A 31 -14.72 -4.50 -69.87
C SER A 31 -14.59 -3.44 -68.78
N ARG A 32 -13.48 -2.69 -68.62
CA ARG A 32 -12.47 -2.28 -69.60
C ARG A 32 -11.21 -1.85 -68.84
N VAL A 33 -10.04 -2.26 -69.31
CA VAL A 33 -8.74 -1.70 -68.89
C VAL A 33 -8.65 -0.29 -69.46
N ASN A 34 -8.47 0.71 -68.60
CA ASN A 34 -7.93 2.01 -68.99
C ASN A 34 -6.71 2.28 -68.11
N THR A 35 -5.55 2.14 -68.71
CA THR A 35 -4.27 2.65 -68.27
C THR A 35 -4.29 4.18 -68.41
N SER A 36 -4.15 4.89 -67.30
CA SER A 36 -3.61 6.25 -67.31
C SER A 36 -2.71 6.43 -66.11
N SER A 37 -1.41 6.47 -66.41
CA SER A 37 -0.33 6.95 -65.56
C SER A 37 -0.64 8.37 -65.09
N ASN A 38 -0.67 8.59 -63.77
CA ASN A 38 -0.27 9.86 -63.20
C ASN A 38 0.42 9.59 -61.86
N SER A 39 1.72 9.88 -61.84
CA SER A 39 2.52 10.07 -60.66
C SER A 39 2.13 11.40 -60.03
N ASP A 40 1.24 11.35 -59.05
CA ASP A 40 1.07 12.41 -58.07
C ASP A 40 1.00 11.78 -56.69
N THR A 41 1.67 12.43 -55.74
CA THR A 41 1.95 11.98 -54.39
C THR A 41 0.64 11.70 -53.63
N ALA A 42 0.17 10.45 -53.68
CA ALA A 42 -1.05 10.05 -53.01
C ALA A 42 -0.79 10.06 -51.49
N LEU A 43 -1.50 10.94 -50.78
CA LEU A 43 -1.76 10.77 -49.35
C LEU A 43 -2.28 9.35 -49.12
N PRO A 44 -1.87 8.64 -48.05
CA PRO A 44 -2.36 7.29 -47.81
C PRO A 44 -3.90 7.35 -47.75
N SER A 45 -4.58 6.70 -48.69
CA SER A 45 -6.04 6.63 -48.63
C SER A 45 -6.41 5.75 -47.43
N ALA A 46 -7.55 6.04 -46.79
CA ALA A 46 -8.05 5.21 -45.69
C ALA A 46 -8.08 3.71 -46.06
N ASP A 47 -8.32 3.39 -47.34
CA ASP A 47 -8.27 2.02 -47.87
C ASP A 47 -6.89 1.39 -47.75
N THR A 48 -5.79 2.13 -47.96
CA THR A 48 -4.44 1.60 -47.71
C THR A 48 -4.19 1.33 -46.23
N SER A 49 -4.72 2.16 -45.32
CA SER A 49 -4.64 1.93 -43.88
C SER A 49 -5.45 0.70 -43.43
N PHE A 50 -6.67 0.52 -43.95
CA PHE A 50 -7.51 -0.63 -43.63
C PHE A 50 -6.96 -1.93 -44.23
N ASN A 51 -6.41 -1.91 -45.45
CA ASN A 51 -5.75 -3.07 -46.04
C ASN A 51 -4.48 -3.49 -45.28
N LEU A 52 -3.76 -2.52 -44.69
CA LEU A 52 -2.65 -2.83 -43.79
C LEU A 52 -3.13 -3.49 -42.50
N LEU A 53 -4.21 -2.99 -41.88
CA LEU A 53 -4.83 -3.60 -40.69
C LEU A 53 -5.31 -5.04 -40.95
N ASP A 54 -5.89 -5.29 -42.12
CA ASP A 54 -6.38 -6.62 -42.51
C ASP A 54 -5.23 -7.60 -42.74
N ARG A 55 -4.11 -7.13 -43.34
CA ARG A 55 -2.86 -7.90 -43.43
C ARG A 55 -2.25 -8.22 -42.06
N PHE A 56 -2.37 -7.34 -41.08
CA PHE A 56 -1.97 -7.63 -39.69
C PHE A 56 -2.84 -8.72 -39.07
N GLY A 57 -4.14 -8.77 -39.39
CA GLY A 57 -5.07 -9.79 -38.89
C GLY A 57 -4.96 -11.16 -39.57
N ALA A 58 -4.60 -11.20 -40.85
CA ALA A 58 -4.67 -12.42 -41.66
C ALA A 58 -3.50 -13.41 -41.50
N ASN A 59 -2.39 -13.04 -40.85
CA ASN A 59 -1.18 -13.88 -40.75
C ASN A 59 -1.18 -14.90 -39.60
N GLY A 60 -2.33 -15.20 -38.97
CA GLY A 60 -2.41 -15.92 -37.70
C GLY A 60 -2.91 -17.38 -37.71
N THR A 61 -3.07 -18.04 -38.86
CA THR A 61 -3.73 -19.37 -38.92
C THR A 61 -2.81 -20.56 -38.60
N THR A 62 -1.91 -20.41 -37.64
CA THR A 62 -1.29 -21.55 -36.95
C THR A 62 -1.88 -21.61 -35.54
N ALA A 63 -2.45 -22.74 -35.16
CA ALA A 63 -3.03 -22.98 -33.84
C ALA A 63 -1.94 -22.95 -32.74
N SER A 64 -1.46 -21.76 -32.40
CA SER A 64 -0.82 -21.47 -31.13
C SER A 64 -1.91 -21.13 -30.14
N SER A 65 -1.83 -21.68 -28.92
CA SER A 65 -2.63 -21.20 -27.79
C SER A 65 -2.47 -19.68 -27.69
N SER A 66 -3.51 -18.92 -28.04
CA SER A 66 -3.47 -17.47 -27.87
C SER A 66 -3.12 -17.17 -26.42
N PRO A 67 -2.10 -16.36 -26.14
CA PRO A 67 -1.75 -16.03 -24.76
C PRO A 67 -2.96 -15.34 -24.11
N GLY A 68 -3.57 -16.01 -23.13
CA GLY A 68 -4.69 -15.45 -22.39
C GLY A 68 -4.22 -14.24 -21.58
N LEU A 69 -4.89 -13.10 -21.76
CA LEU A 69 -4.54 -11.87 -21.06
C LEU A 69 -5.41 -11.74 -19.79
N GLU A 70 -4.80 -11.84 -18.62
CA GLU A 70 -5.52 -11.68 -17.35
C GLU A 70 -5.70 -10.17 -17.06
N MET A 71 -6.91 -9.68 -17.34
CA MET A 71 -7.21 -8.24 -17.28
C MET A 71 -7.19 -7.66 -15.86
N ASN A 72 -7.43 -8.47 -14.82
CA ASN A 72 -7.43 -7.98 -13.44
C ASN A 72 -6.00 -7.68 -12.98
N GLN A 73 -5.04 -8.56 -13.26
CA GLN A 73 -3.62 -8.39 -12.98
C GLN A 73 -3.07 -7.18 -13.72
N LEU A 74 -3.45 -6.98 -14.98
CA LEU A 74 -3.10 -5.76 -15.71
C LEU A 74 -3.65 -4.51 -15.01
N ARG A 75 -4.93 -4.53 -14.59
CA ARG A 75 -5.52 -3.42 -13.83
C ARG A 75 -4.78 -3.19 -12.51
N LEU A 76 -4.36 -4.24 -11.81
CA LEU A 76 -3.58 -4.12 -10.57
C LEU A 76 -2.19 -3.54 -10.80
N ILE A 77 -1.51 -3.88 -11.90
CA ILE A 77 -0.22 -3.26 -12.27
C ILE A 77 -0.43 -1.79 -12.63
N VAL A 78 -1.49 -1.46 -13.37
CA VAL A 78 -1.84 -0.05 -13.66
C VAL A 78 -2.12 0.71 -12.37
N GLN A 79 -2.83 0.10 -11.41
CA GLN A 79 -3.06 0.69 -10.10
C GLN A 79 -1.74 0.93 -9.35
N TRP A 80 -0.82 -0.04 -9.38
CA TRP A 80 0.51 0.13 -8.79
C TRP A 80 1.26 1.32 -9.37
N GLN A 81 1.32 1.38 -10.70
CA GLN A 81 2.04 2.41 -11.45
C GLN A 81 1.39 3.80 -11.31
N THR A 82 0.08 3.87 -11.16
CA THR A 82 -0.62 5.15 -11.05
C THR A 82 -0.60 5.68 -9.63
N ASP A 83 -0.92 4.86 -8.63
CA ASP A 83 -1.16 5.34 -7.26
C ASP A 83 -0.39 4.58 -6.17
N THR A 84 -0.42 3.24 -6.16
CA THR A 84 0.00 2.45 -4.98
C THR A 84 1.45 2.68 -4.59
N HIS A 85 2.37 2.74 -5.55
CA HIS A 85 3.79 2.92 -5.26
C HIS A 85 4.09 4.26 -4.56
N GLN A 86 3.27 5.28 -4.80
CA GLN A 86 3.46 6.62 -4.22
C GLN A 86 3.31 6.59 -2.70
N LEU A 87 2.44 5.71 -2.18
CA LEU A 87 2.19 5.51 -0.75
C LEU A 87 3.41 4.98 0.02
N PHE A 88 4.41 4.43 -0.66
CA PHE A 88 5.67 3.96 -0.08
C PHE A 88 6.81 4.97 -0.22
N SER A 89 6.69 5.88 -1.18
CA SER A 89 7.73 6.85 -1.52
C SER A 89 7.82 7.97 -0.48
N ARG A 90 9.00 8.57 -0.36
CA ARG A 90 9.25 9.76 0.49
C ARG A 90 9.85 10.93 -0.29
N ASN A 91 10.31 10.70 -1.50
CA ASN A 91 10.88 11.68 -2.42
C ASN A 91 10.92 11.06 -3.83
N GLU A 92 11.31 11.84 -4.84
CA GLU A 92 11.37 11.36 -6.23
C GLU A 92 12.31 10.17 -6.43
N GLU A 93 13.42 10.12 -5.70
CA GLU A 93 14.38 9.01 -5.80
C GLU A 93 13.76 7.69 -5.32
N THR A 94 13.13 7.69 -4.15
CA THR A 94 12.43 6.50 -3.64
C THR A 94 11.16 6.18 -4.43
N LYS A 95 10.48 7.19 -5.01
CA LYS A 95 9.37 6.99 -5.93
C LYS A 95 9.80 6.21 -7.16
N HIS A 96 10.96 6.53 -7.74
CA HIS A 96 11.54 5.75 -8.84
C HIS A 96 11.84 4.31 -8.43
N ILE A 97 12.35 4.08 -7.23
CA ILE A 97 12.64 2.73 -6.74
C ILE A 97 11.35 1.90 -6.62
N TRP A 98 10.32 2.43 -5.96
CA TRP A 98 9.04 1.71 -5.77
C TRP A 98 8.24 1.56 -7.08
N GLY A 99 8.22 2.59 -7.93
CA GLY A 99 7.44 2.59 -9.17
C GLY A 99 8.08 1.81 -10.32
N VAL A 100 9.41 1.88 -10.45
CA VAL A 100 10.13 1.31 -11.60
C VAL A 100 10.98 0.12 -11.19
N LEU A 101 12.00 0.34 -10.35
CA LEU A 101 13.03 -0.68 -10.09
C LEU A 101 12.45 -1.92 -9.39
N LEU A 102 11.49 -1.73 -8.49
CA LEU A 102 10.82 -2.85 -7.83
C LEU A 102 9.98 -3.68 -8.80
N VAL A 103 9.33 -3.03 -9.76
CA VAL A 103 8.50 -3.72 -10.77
C VAL A 103 9.39 -4.49 -11.75
N GLU A 104 10.53 -3.91 -12.15
CA GLU A 104 11.53 -4.60 -12.98
C GLU A 104 12.09 -5.84 -12.28
N GLU A 105 12.38 -5.75 -10.97
CA GLU A 105 12.76 -6.91 -10.16
C GLU A 105 11.63 -7.94 -10.15
N ALA A 106 10.38 -7.51 -9.93
CA ALA A 106 9.21 -8.37 -9.83
C ALA A 106 8.91 -9.16 -11.11
N LEU A 107 9.24 -8.61 -12.28
CA LEU A 107 9.11 -9.33 -13.55
C LEU A 107 10.01 -10.58 -13.63
N ASN A 108 11.10 -10.60 -12.86
CA ASN A 108 12.02 -11.75 -12.78
C ASN A 108 11.80 -12.60 -11.51
N THR A 109 11.01 -12.10 -10.54
CA THR A 109 10.77 -12.76 -9.25
C THR A 109 9.26 -12.89 -8.96
N PRO A 110 8.62 -14.01 -9.34
CA PRO A 110 7.15 -14.15 -9.30
C PRO A 110 6.49 -13.87 -7.94
N PHE A 111 7.11 -14.30 -6.83
CA PHE A 111 6.56 -14.05 -5.50
C PHE A 111 6.49 -12.55 -5.15
N LEU A 112 7.45 -11.75 -5.62
CA LEU A 112 7.40 -10.29 -5.46
C LEU A 112 6.28 -9.67 -6.29
N MET A 113 6.09 -10.12 -7.54
CA MET A 113 4.97 -9.66 -8.37
C MET A 113 3.64 -9.95 -7.70
N HIS A 114 3.47 -11.15 -7.13
CA HIS A 114 2.29 -11.45 -6.32
C HIS A 114 2.14 -10.51 -5.12
N GLY A 115 3.21 -10.10 -4.45
CA GLY A 115 3.15 -9.06 -3.42
C GLY A 115 2.63 -7.71 -3.94
N ILE A 116 3.15 -7.24 -5.08
CA ILE A 116 2.73 -5.98 -5.72
C ILE A 116 1.24 -6.01 -6.07
N LEU A 117 0.79 -7.10 -6.69
CA LEU A 117 -0.60 -7.32 -7.05
C LEU A 117 -1.49 -7.40 -5.80
N ALA A 118 -1.04 -8.10 -4.75
CA ALA A 118 -1.79 -8.23 -3.50
C ALA A 118 -2.06 -6.88 -2.83
N VAL A 119 -1.03 -6.03 -2.72
CA VAL A 119 -1.15 -4.69 -2.12
C VAL A 119 -2.00 -3.76 -2.99
N SER A 120 -1.86 -3.83 -4.32
CA SER A 120 -2.68 -3.02 -5.23
C SER A 120 -4.16 -3.41 -5.16
N ALA A 121 -4.46 -4.71 -5.07
CA ALA A 121 -5.82 -5.20 -4.90
C ALA A 121 -6.39 -4.79 -3.54
N LEU A 122 -5.56 -4.84 -2.48
CA LEU A 122 -5.96 -4.39 -1.15
C LEU A 122 -6.32 -2.90 -1.15
N GLN A 123 -5.50 -2.04 -1.78
CA GLN A 123 -5.80 -0.61 -1.90
C GLN A 123 -7.14 -0.36 -2.62
N LEU A 124 -7.39 -1.06 -3.73
CA LEU A 124 -8.68 -0.98 -4.43
C LEU A 124 -9.83 -1.39 -3.51
N SER A 125 -9.68 -2.49 -2.76
CA SER A 125 -10.71 -2.94 -1.81
C SER A 125 -11.04 -1.90 -0.74
N LEU A 126 -10.04 -1.12 -0.29
CA LEU A 126 -10.21 -0.07 0.71
C LEU A 126 -10.89 1.19 0.15
N SER A 127 -10.91 1.34 -1.18
CA SER A 127 -11.46 2.53 -1.87
C SER A 127 -12.85 2.28 -2.47
N GLU A 128 -13.29 1.02 -2.53
CA GLU A 128 -14.50 0.58 -3.20
C GLU A 128 -15.59 0.17 -2.19
N VAL A 129 -16.84 0.08 -2.67
CA VAL A 129 -17.98 -0.43 -1.90
C VAL A 129 -18.37 -1.85 -2.34
N GLU A 130 -19.26 -2.51 -1.62
CA GLU A 130 -19.74 -3.84 -2.01
C GLU A 130 -20.53 -3.80 -3.34
N PRO A 131 -20.38 -4.82 -4.22
CA PRO A 131 -19.60 -6.06 -4.07
C PRO A 131 -18.12 -5.98 -4.48
N GLN A 132 -17.67 -4.87 -5.07
CA GLN A 132 -16.30 -4.71 -5.59
C GLN A 132 -15.25 -4.79 -4.48
N LYS A 133 -15.55 -4.26 -3.29
CA LYS A 133 -14.71 -4.39 -2.11
C LYS A 133 -14.33 -5.86 -1.84
N SER A 134 -15.32 -6.74 -1.68
CA SER A 134 -15.10 -8.17 -1.42
C SER A 134 -14.36 -8.86 -2.57
N PHE A 135 -14.66 -8.50 -3.82
CA PHE A 135 -13.97 -9.03 -4.99
C PHE A 135 -12.46 -8.74 -4.96
N TRP A 136 -12.08 -7.46 -4.78
CA TRP A 136 -10.67 -7.06 -4.72
C TRP A 136 -9.96 -7.64 -3.52
N LEU A 137 -10.65 -7.74 -2.38
CA LEU A 137 -10.08 -8.34 -1.18
C LEU A 137 -9.81 -9.85 -1.34
N GLY A 138 -10.69 -10.56 -2.05
CA GLY A 138 -10.46 -11.95 -2.42
C GLY A 138 -9.20 -12.11 -3.27
N LEU A 139 -9.02 -11.25 -4.29
CA LEU A 139 -7.84 -11.26 -5.14
C LEU A 139 -6.55 -10.87 -4.38
N ALA A 140 -6.64 -9.88 -3.48
CA ALA A 140 -5.56 -9.48 -2.60
C ALA A 140 -5.08 -10.65 -1.74
N THR A 141 -6.02 -11.39 -1.15
CA THR A 141 -5.73 -12.56 -0.32
C THR A 141 -5.14 -13.70 -1.14
N ALA A 142 -5.67 -13.96 -2.33
CA ALA A 142 -5.15 -15.00 -3.23
C ALA A 142 -3.69 -14.72 -3.62
N HIS A 143 -3.37 -13.49 -4.04
CA HIS A 143 -2.00 -13.12 -4.38
C HIS A 143 -1.07 -13.13 -3.17
N LYS A 144 -1.50 -12.67 -1.99
CA LYS A 144 -0.72 -12.78 -0.75
C LYS A 144 -0.33 -14.24 -0.46
N SER A 145 -1.29 -15.16 -0.58
CA SER A 145 -1.07 -16.60 -0.36
C SER A 145 -0.09 -17.23 -1.34
N GLN A 146 0.08 -16.65 -2.54
CA GLN A 146 1.11 -17.07 -3.51
C GLN A 146 2.48 -16.45 -3.22
N ALA A 147 2.52 -15.21 -2.71
CA ALA A 147 3.77 -14.51 -2.42
C ALA A 147 4.49 -15.07 -1.17
N LEU A 148 3.73 -15.35 -0.11
CA LEU A 148 4.30 -15.65 1.21
C LEU A 148 5.12 -16.94 1.29
N PRO A 149 4.72 -18.09 0.70
CA PRO A 149 5.49 -19.33 0.86
C PRO A 149 6.95 -19.20 0.42
N GLN A 150 7.19 -18.67 -0.79
CA GLN A 150 8.55 -18.47 -1.31
C GLN A 150 9.32 -17.39 -0.54
N PHE A 151 8.63 -16.36 -0.05
CA PHE A 151 9.25 -15.36 0.83
C PHE A 151 9.76 -16.01 2.12
N LEU A 152 8.92 -16.81 2.79
CA LEU A 152 9.27 -17.49 4.04
C LEU A 152 10.40 -18.51 3.84
N GLU A 153 10.39 -19.26 2.75
CA GLU A 153 11.47 -20.20 2.39
C GLU A 153 12.83 -19.49 2.24
N ASN A 154 12.83 -18.30 1.62
CA ASN A 154 14.04 -17.51 1.38
C ASN A 154 14.53 -16.70 2.60
N LEU A 155 13.76 -16.63 3.70
CA LEU A 155 14.15 -15.87 4.89
C LEU A 155 15.48 -16.32 5.49
N HIS A 156 15.78 -17.62 5.42
CA HIS A 156 17.00 -18.19 6.00
C HIS A 156 18.21 -18.13 5.05
N SER A 157 18.02 -17.68 3.81
CA SER A 157 19.04 -17.72 2.74
C SER A 157 19.11 -16.42 1.93
N VAL A 158 18.88 -15.28 2.61
CA VAL A 158 19.00 -13.95 2.00
C VAL A 158 20.44 -13.72 1.51
N ASN A 159 20.59 -13.41 0.23
CA ASN A 159 21.86 -13.19 -0.44
C ASN A 159 21.73 -12.06 -1.48
N ALA A 160 22.83 -11.70 -2.14
CA ALA A 160 22.84 -10.57 -3.07
C ALA A 160 21.86 -10.71 -4.26
N ALA A 161 21.50 -11.93 -4.66
CA ALA A 161 20.62 -12.18 -5.79
C ALA A 161 19.13 -12.00 -5.45
N ASN A 162 18.71 -12.29 -4.20
CA ASN A 162 17.31 -12.15 -3.78
C ASN A 162 17.06 -10.97 -2.83
N ALA A 163 18.11 -10.29 -2.37
CA ALA A 163 18.01 -9.23 -1.38
C ALA A 163 17.02 -8.11 -1.76
N LYS A 164 16.97 -7.70 -3.03
CA LYS A 164 16.06 -6.63 -3.50
C LYS A 164 14.61 -7.09 -3.42
N ALA A 165 14.32 -8.29 -3.91
CA ALA A 165 12.99 -8.87 -3.85
C ALA A 165 12.53 -9.13 -2.42
N MET A 166 13.41 -9.64 -1.57
CA MET A 166 13.14 -9.86 -0.15
C MET A 166 12.84 -8.54 0.57
N MET A 167 13.63 -7.50 0.32
CA MET A 167 13.42 -6.18 0.92
C MET A 167 12.12 -5.53 0.43
N GLY A 168 11.87 -5.58 -0.88
CA GLY A 168 10.67 -5.05 -1.49
C GLY A 168 9.41 -5.70 -0.93
N LEU A 169 9.35 -7.04 -0.97
CA LEU A 169 8.21 -7.78 -0.45
C LEU A 169 8.01 -7.55 1.05
N SER A 170 9.09 -7.39 1.83
CA SER A 170 8.99 -7.08 3.25
C SER A 170 8.18 -5.79 3.51
N GLY A 171 8.43 -4.73 2.74
CA GLY A 171 7.64 -3.49 2.83
C GLY A 171 6.18 -3.70 2.44
N LEU A 172 5.93 -4.51 1.40
CA LEU A 172 4.58 -4.84 0.95
C LEU A 172 3.80 -5.67 1.98
N VAL A 173 4.46 -6.59 2.69
CA VAL A 173 3.84 -7.40 3.75
C VAL A 173 3.42 -6.53 4.93
N VAL A 174 4.25 -5.55 5.32
CA VAL A 174 3.89 -4.55 6.35
C VAL A 174 2.68 -3.73 5.90
N ALA A 175 2.68 -3.23 4.66
CA ALA A 175 1.55 -2.48 4.13
C ALA A 175 0.26 -3.30 4.09
N PHE A 176 0.38 -4.57 3.68
CA PHE A 176 -0.74 -5.48 3.67
C PHE A 176 -1.32 -5.67 5.07
N ALA A 177 -0.48 -5.84 6.10
CA ALA A 177 -0.94 -6.06 7.48
C ALA A 177 -1.72 -4.84 8.03
N PHE A 178 -1.21 -3.63 7.80
CA PHE A 178 -1.91 -2.39 8.14
C PHE A 178 -3.23 -2.24 7.38
N GLY A 179 -3.22 -2.48 6.07
CA GLY A 179 -4.40 -2.33 5.21
C GLY A 179 -5.47 -3.39 5.47
N SER A 180 -5.10 -4.64 5.73
CA SER A 180 -6.07 -5.72 5.96
C SER A 180 -6.88 -5.51 7.23
N ALA A 181 -6.27 -4.92 8.26
CA ALA A 181 -6.95 -4.57 9.49
C ALA A 181 -8.11 -3.57 9.28
N LEU A 182 -7.99 -2.71 8.26
CA LEU A 182 -9.01 -1.72 7.91
C LEU A 182 -10.20 -2.32 7.15
N THR A 183 -10.09 -3.55 6.65
CA THR A 183 -11.16 -4.16 5.84
C THR A 183 -12.38 -4.55 6.66
N GLY A 184 -12.21 -4.77 7.97
CA GLY A 184 -13.28 -5.13 8.91
C GLY A 184 -13.88 -6.52 8.67
N VAL A 185 -13.16 -7.42 8.00
CA VAL A 185 -13.63 -8.81 7.75
C VAL A 185 -13.70 -9.63 9.04
N SER A 186 -12.86 -9.29 10.01
CA SER A 186 -12.82 -9.90 11.34
C SER A 186 -12.73 -8.80 12.39
N ASP A 187 -13.62 -8.84 13.38
CA ASP A 187 -13.55 -7.91 14.52
C ASP A 187 -12.23 -8.05 15.28
N ALA A 188 -11.60 -9.23 15.25
CA ALA A 188 -10.31 -9.49 15.88
C ALA A 188 -9.12 -8.81 15.17
N ASP A 189 -9.29 -8.39 13.91
CA ASP A 189 -8.22 -7.77 13.11
C ASP A 189 -8.36 -6.25 13.01
N GLN A 190 -9.33 -5.64 13.72
CA GLN A 190 -9.51 -4.20 13.69
C GLN A 190 -8.28 -3.45 14.26
N PRO A 191 -8.07 -2.18 13.88
CA PRO A 191 -6.99 -1.37 14.43
C PRO A 191 -7.09 -1.21 15.96
N CYS A 192 -6.25 -1.93 16.69
CA CYS A 192 -6.11 -1.86 18.15
C CYS A 192 -4.63 -2.02 18.54
N LEU A 193 -4.33 -1.85 19.83
CA LEU A 193 -2.97 -1.92 20.38
C LEU A 193 -2.34 -3.31 20.13
N ASP A 194 -3.10 -4.39 20.31
CA ASP A 194 -2.63 -5.76 20.09
C ASP A 194 -2.30 -6.03 18.62
N THR A 195 -3.20 -5.65 17.69
CA THR A 195 -2.94 -5.79 16.26
C THR A 195 -1.74 -4.95 15.82
N LEU A 196 -1.59 -3.73 16.35
CA LEU A 196 -0.42 -2.90 16.10
C LEU A 196 0.86 -3.56 16.60
N HIS A 197 0.84 -4.15 17.79
CA HIS A 197 1.96 -4.91 18.32
C HIS A 197 2.35 -6.08 17.39
N ASN A 198 1.37 -6.84 16.88
CA ASN A 198 1.63 -7.94 15.94
C ASN A 198 2.31 -7.44 14.66
N ILE A 199 1.88 -6.29 14.13
CA ILE A 199 2.53 -5.65 12.98
C ILE A 199 3.98 -5.26 13.30
N PHE A 200 4.27 -4.86 14.54
CA PHE A 200 5.63 -4.52 14.94
C PHE A 200 6.53 -5.75 15.04
N VAL A 201 6.01 -6.87 15.54
CA VAL A 201 6.73 -8.15 15.54
C VAL A 201 7.09 -8.55 14.11
N LEU A 202 6.15 -8.38 13.17
CA LEU A 202 6.39 -8.57 11.74
C LEU A 202 7.49 -7.62 11.21
N CYS A 203 7.44 -6.33 11.54
CA CYS A 203 8.44 -5.32 11.16
C CYS A 203 9.86 -5.68 11.63
N ARG A 204 10.01 -6.39 12.75
CA ARG A 204 11.33 -6.87 13.21
C ARG A 204 11.89 -7.96 12.31
N GLY A 205 11.04 -8.88 11.84
CA GLY A 205 11.44 -9.87 10.83
C GLY A 205 11.99 -9.19 9.58
N VAL A 206 11.33 -8.11 9.15
CA VAL A 206 11.80 -7.25 8.05
C VAL A 206 13.16 -6.61 8.34
N GLN A 207 13.38 -6.09 9.55
CA GLN A 207 14.66 -5.48 9.91
C GLN A 207 15.82 -6.48 9.85
N GLN A 208 15.60 -7.75 10.20
CA GLN A 208 16.63 -8.79 10.08
C GLN A 208 17.05 -9.00 8.63
N ILE A 209 16.09 -9.00 7.70
CA ILE A 209 16.37 -9.11 6.26
C ILE A 209 17.22 -7.93 5.79
N ILE A 210 16.85 -6.70 6.20
CA ILE A 210 17.58 -5.48 5.85
C ILE A 210 19.02 -5.52 6.40
N ASN A 211 19.21 -5.98 7.64
CA ASN A 211 20.53 -6.06 8.26
C ASN A 211 21.45 -7.07 7.57
N VAL A 212 20.91 -8.23 7.18
CA VAL A 212 21.66 -9.27 6.45
C VAL A 212 22.01 -8.80 5.04
N ALA A 213 21.13 -8.02 4.42
CA ALA A 213 21.28 -7.51 3.07
C ALA A 213 22.11 -6.21 3.00
N SER A 214 23.28 -6.18 3.65
CA SER A 214 24.22 -5.04 3.61
C SER A 214 24.63 -4.62 2.18
N THR A 215 24.52 -5.54 1.23
CA THR A 215 24.71 -5.29 -0.21
C THR A 215 23.69 -4.31 -0.79
N LEU A 216 22.50 -4.18 -0.21
CA LEU A 216 21.46 -3.26 -0.69
C LEU A 216 21.89 -1.80 -0.59
N ARG A 217 22.68 -1.44 0.44
CA ARG A 217 23.27 -0.11 0.61
C ARG A 217 24.26 0.28 -0.49
N HIS A 218 24.70 -0.71 -1.28
CA HIS A 218 25.62 -0.51 -2.41
C HIS A 218 24.94 -0.81 -3.76
N SER A 219 23.60 -0.83 -3.78
CA SER A 219 22.79 -1.15 -4.97
C SER A 219 21.97 0.07 -5.40
N ASN A 220 21.21 -0.08 -6.50
CA ASN A 220 20.22 0.91 -6.91
C ASN A 220 19.03 1.09 -5.93
N PHE A 221 18.97 0.29 -4.86
CA PHE A 221 18.01 0.44 -3.75
C PHE A 221 18.60 1.21 -2.55
N ALA A 222 19.89 1.59 -2.59
CA ALA A 222 20.58 2.30 -1.51
C ALA A 222 19.79 3.51 -0.97
N PRO A 223 19.12 4.33 -1.81
CA PRO A 223 18.39 5.49 -1.32
C PRO A 223 17.22 5.17 -0.40
N LEU A 224 16.74 3.92 -0.32
CA LEU A 224 15.70 3.52 0.63
C LEU A 224 16.21 3.48 2.09
N PHE A 225 17.52 3.35 2.31
CA PHE A 225 18.11 3.17 3.63
C PHE A 225 18.66 4.44 4.27
N ASP A 226 18.96 5.45 3.45
CA ASP A 226 19.57 6.69 3.92
C ASP A 226 18.61 7.87 3.65
N PRO A 227 17.63 8.12 4.54
CA PRO A 227 16.73 9.24 4.38
C PRO A 227 17.51 10.54 4.58
N THR A 228 17.46 11.43 3.58
CA THR A 228 18.00 12.78 3.74
C THR A 228 17.11 13.54 4.73
N PRO A 229 17.68 14.14 5.80
CA PRO A 229 16.89 14.93 6.74
C PRO A 229 16.22 16.09 6.01
N PRO A 230 14.90 16.29 6.13
CA PRO A 230 14.25 17.43 5.52
C PRO A 230 14.65 18.71 6.27
N GLN A 231 14.72 19.83 5.56
CA GLN A 231 15.05 21.14 6.14
C GLN A 231 13.85 21.79 6.86
N LEU A 232 12.83 21.01 7.22
CA LEU A 232 11.56 21.54 7.74
C LEU A 232 11.68 21.90 9.22
N ALA A 233 11.05 23.02 9.61
CA ALA A 233 10.84 23.36 11.01
C ALA A 233 9.80 22.39 11.61
N TYR A 234 10.27 21.57 12.54
CA TYR A 234 9.46 20.67 13.34
C TYR A 234 8.50 21.45 14.27
N PRO A 235 7.20 21.10 14.37
CA PRO A 235 6.26 21.86 15.20
C PRO A 235 6.70 21.96 16.67
N GLU A 236 6.72 23.16 17.24
CA GLU A 236 7.27 23.39 18.59
C GLU A 236 6.49 22.61 19.66
N ARG A 237 5.16 22.49 19.55
CA ARG A 237 4.35 21.68 20.47
C ARG A 237 4.76 20.21 20.50
N ALA A 238 5.07 19.63 19.33
CA ALA A 238 5.54 18.25 19.23
C ALA A 238 6.92 18.10 19.89
N LYS A 239 7.79 19.09 19.71
CA LYS A 239 9.11 19.18 20.34
C LYS A 239 9.05 19.26 21.85
N GLU A 240 8.26 20.18 22.38
CA GLU A 240 8.06 20.34 23.82
C GLU A 240 7.52 19.04 24.45
N SER A 241 6.60 18.35 23.77
CA SER A 241 6.05 17.09 24.26
C SER A 241 7.09 15.97 24.29
N LEU A 242 7.93 15.83 23.24
CA LEU A 242 9.02 14.85 23.24
C LEU A 242 10.13 15.21 24.24
N ASP A 243 10.49 16.49 24.39
CA ASP A 243 11.45 16.96 25.39
C ASP A 243 10.96 16.62 26.81
N ARG A 244 9.65 16.75 27.06
CA ARG A 244 9.03 16.36 28.32
C ARG A 244 9.13 14.85 28.58
N LEU A 245 8.96 14.00 27.56
CA LEU A 245 9.18 12.56 27.72
C LEU A 245 10.62 12.23 28.10
N GLU A 246 11.61 12.90 27.52
CA GLU A 246 13.03 12.70 27.85
C GLU A 246 13.34 13.12 29.30
N GLN A 247 12.76 14.23 29.75
CA GLN A 247 12.87 14.68 31.14
C GLN A 247 12.23 13.68 32.11
N LEU A 248 11.03 13.18 31.80
CA LEU A 248 10.35 12.16 32.60
C LEU A 248 11.18 10.87 32.66
N ASN A 249 11.72 10.43 31.52
CA ASN A 249 12.57 9.25 31.45
C ASN A 249 13.77 9.36 32.41
N SER A 250 14.36 10.55 32.49
CA SER A 250 15.49 10.84 33.36
C SER A 250 15.07 10.90 34.83
N ALA A 251 13.89 11.45 35.13
CA ALA A 251 13.38 11.57 36.50
C ALA A 251 13.02 10.22 37.12
N TYR A 252 12.30 9.35 36.39
CA TYR A 252 11.91 8.01 36.87
C TYR A 252 13.06 7.01 36.91
N GLY A 253 14.17 7.31 36.22
CA GLY A 253 15.39 6.51 36.26
C GLY A 253 16.02 6.35 37.65
N MET A 254 15.64 7.16 38.62
CA MET A 254 16.19 7.14 39.98
C MET A 254 15.62 6.00 40.85
N ASP A 255 14.50 5.39 40.46
CA ASP A 255 13.77 4.38 41.25
C ASP A 255 14.14 2.91 40.91
N GLY A 256 15.05 2.69 39.95
CA GLY A 256 15.67 1.38 39.65
C GLY A 256 14.80 0.36 38.88
N ALA A 257 13.48 0.50 38.87
CA ALA A 257 12.56 -0.37 38.10
C ALA A 257 12.34 0.10 36.64
N HIS A 258 12.92 1.24 36.26
CA HIS A 258 12.68 1.93 35.00
C HIS A 258 13.83 1.71 34.01
N ASP A 259 13.55 1.12 32.83
CA ASP A 259 14.57 0.93 31.79
C ASP A 259 14.83 2.22 31.01
N ILE A 260 15.62 3.10 31.61
CA ILE A 260 16.00 4.41 31.05
C ILE A 260 16.55 4.26 29.63
N ALA A 261 17.36 3.21 29.37
CA ALA A 261 18.08 3.05 28.12
C ALA A 261 17.13 2.64 26.97
N ALA A 262 16.24 1.69 27.21
CA ALA A 262 15.25 1.27 26.22
C ALA A 262 14.31 2.42 25.87
N TYR A 263 13.79 3.14 26.87
CA TYR A 263 12.91 4.28 26.63
C TYR A 263 13.62 5.46 25.96
N ALA A 264 14.85 5.79 26.37
CA ALA A 264 15.63 6.85 25.72
C ALA A 264 15.86 6.54 24.23
N ARG A 265 16.07 5.27 23.88
CA ARG A 265 16.18 4.85 22.49
C ARG A 265 14.85 4.98 21.75
N ALA A 266 13.74 4.50 22.33
CA ALA A 266 12.42 4.61 21.71
C ALA A 266 12.03 6.06 21.41
N ILE A 267 12.27 6.98 22.36
CA ILE A 267 12.01 8.43 22.21
C ILE A 267 12.91 9.04 21.13
N ARG A 268 14.20 8.67 21.09
CA ARG A 268 15.14 9.16 20.08
C ARG A 268 14.74 8.75 18.66
N GLU A 269 14.37 7.48 18.47
CA GLU A 269 13.89 6.97 17.18
C GLU A 269 12.60 7.67 16.76
N LEU A 270 11.70 7.92 17.72
CA LEU A 270 10.46 8.63 17.47
C LEU A 270 10.74 10.07 17.00
N ARG A 271 11.64 10.76 17.68
CA ARG A 271 12.09 12.12 17.32
C ARG A 271 12.70 12.15 15.92
N GLY A 272 13.62 11.24 15.61
CA GLY A 272 14.30 11.20 14.31
C GLY A 272 13.34 11.03 13.13
N LEU A 273 12.24 10.30 13.33
CA LEU A 273 11.26 10.03 12.26
C LEU A 273 10.13 11.03 12.18
N SER A 274 9.77 11.64 13.31
CA SER A 274 8.73 12.66 13.36
C SER A 274 8.93 13.75 12.31
N VAL A 275 10.16 14.24 12.18
CA VAL A 275 10.57 15.28 11.22
C VAL A 275 10.30 14.85 9.77
N HIS A 276 10.51 13.58 9.45
CA HIS A 276 10.25 13.04 8.12
C HIS A 276 8.75 12.86 7.87
N THR A 277 8.00 12.37 8.85
CA THR A 277 6.54 12.20 8.74
C THR A 277 5.85 13.55 8.53
N PHE A 278 6.29 14.61 9.20
CA PHE A 278 5.76 15.95 8.94
C PHE A 278 6.07 16.48 7.53
N ALA A 279 7.26 16.18 7.01
CA ALA A 279 7.64 16.60 5.66
C ALA A 279 6.92 15.80 4.57
N GLN A 280 6.60 14.53 4.83
CA GLN A 280 6.05 13.58 3.86
C GLN A 280 4.97 12.70 4.53
N PRO A 281 3.81 13.29 4.86
CA PRO A 281 2.78 12.62 5.65
C PRO A 281 2.15 11.42 4.92
N THR A 282 2.23 11.35 3.59
CA THR A 282 1.67 10.22 2.83
C THR A 282 2.57 8.99 2.81
N SER A 283 3.81 9.06 3.30
CA SER A 283 4.77 7.96 3.22
C SER A 283 4.56 6.93 4.33
N MET A 284 4.07 5.74 3.96
CA MET A 284 3.92 4.63 4.89
C MET A 284 5.25 4.17 5.49
N MET A 285 6.33 4.19 4.70
CA MET A 285 7.64 3.75 5.14
C MET A 285 8.22 4.62 6.26
N LEU A 286 7.84 5.90 6.31
CA LEU A 286 8.25 6.81 7.38
C LEU A 286 7.39 6.60 8.63
N ALA A 287 6.07 6.53 8.45
CA ALA A 287 5.13 6.30 9.54
C ALA A 287 5.35 4.93 10.23
N ALA A 288 5.39 3.83 9.47
CA ALA A 288 5.69 2.50 9.98
C ALA A 288 7.16 2.30 10.34
N GLY A 289 8.06 3.16 9.85
CA GLY A 289 9.50 3.04 10.07
C GLY A 289 9.91 3.08 11.54
N TRP A 290 9.11 3.68 12.43
CA TRP A 290 9.36 3.64 13.86
C TRP A 290 9.18 2.23 14.44
N ALA A 291 8.14 1.51 14.01
CA ALA A 291 7.88 0.12 14.41
C ALA A 291 9.07 -0.79 14.10
N ILE A 292 9.73 -0.55 12.97
CA ILE A 292 10.92 -1.28 12.53
C ILE A 292 12.11 -1.03 13.46
N ARG A 293 12.22 0.17 14.05
CA ARG A 293 13.38 0.61 14.87
C ARG A 293 13.18 0.46 16.38
N ALA A 294 11.96 0.19 16.84
CA ALA A 294 11.65 -0.04 18.25
C ALA A 294 12.27 -1.36 18.78
N THR A 295 12.88 -1.33 19.98
CA THR A 295 13.60 -2.49 20.52
C THR A 295 12.66 -3.57 21.08
N PRO A 296 13.09 -4.86 21.12
CA PRO A 296 12.42 -5.98 21.80
C PRO A 296 11.82 -5.62 23.15
N GLU A 297 12.66 -5.05 24.01
CA GLU A 297 12.39 -4.73 25.40
C GLU A 297 11.29 -3.68 25.50
N TYR A 298 11.39 -2.60 24.70
CA TYR A 298 10.38 -1.54 24.70
C TYR A 298 8.98 -2.05 24.33
N LEU A 299 8.85 -2.92 23.32
CA LEU A 299 7.53 -3.43 22.97
C LEU A 299 6.96 -4.41 23.99
N GLN A 300 7.81 -5.10 24.76
CA GLN A 300 7.33 -5.91 25.86
C GLN A 300 6.69 -5.03 26.93
N TYR A 301 7.27 -3.86 27.23
CA TYR A 301 6.65 -2.89 28.15
C TYR A 301 5.31 -2.37 27.63
N VAL A 302 5.18 -2.14 26.31
CA VAL A 302 3.89 -1.78 25.70
C VAL A 302 2.84 -2.89 25.89
N GLN A 303 3.19 -4.16 25.65
CA GLN A 303 2.28 -5.30 25.88
C GLN A 303 1.90 -5.49 27.34
N GLN A 304 2.81 -5.16 28.25
CA GLN A 304 2.56 -5.20 29.70
C GLN A 304 1.73 -3.99 30.17
N HIS A 305 1.35 -3.09 29.26
CA HIS A 305 0.64 -1.86 29.55
C HIS A 305 1.38 -0.97 30.54
N GLU A 306 2.72 -0.99 30.51
CA GLU A 306 3.54 -0.11 31.33
C GLU A 306 3.20 1.35 30.98
N PRO A 307 2.76 2.17 31.95
CA PRO A 307 2.18 3.47 31.63
C PRO A 307 3.12 4.42 30.87
N PHE A 308 4.43 4.39 31.16
CA PHE A 308 5.39 5.21 30.43
C PHE A 308 5.60 4.71 28.99
N ALA A 309 5.61 3.39 28.79
CA ALA A 309 5.70 2.80 27.47
C ALA A 309 4.50 3.20 26.61
N LEU A 310 3.29 3.14 27.19
CA LEU A 310 2.05 3.58 26.57
C LEU A 310 2.04 5.08 26.29
N ALA A 311 2.59 5.92 27.17
CA ALA A 311 2.72 7.36 26.92
C ALA A 311 3.61 7.65 25.70
N ILE A 312 4.74 6.95 25.55
CA ILE A 312 5.59 7.04 24.35
C ILE A 312 4.83 6.53 23.12
N HIS A 313 4.10 5.43 23.25
CA HIS A 313 3.34 4.83 22.16
C HIS A 313 2.19 5.73 21.67
N ALA A 314 1.56 6.48 22.58
CA ALA A 314 0.56 7.49 22.24
C ALA A 314 1.12 8.58 21.32
N HIS A 315 2.39 8.98 21.52
CA HIS A 315 3.05 9.93 20.61
C HIS A 315 3.32 9.31 19.24
N TYR A 316 3.60 8.01 19.18
CA TYR A 316 3.68 7.30 17.91
C TYR A 316 2.34 7.29 17.15
N CYS A 317 1.23 7.06 17.85
CA CYS A 317 -0.12 7.12 17.26
C CYS A 317 -0.42 8.48 16.60
N THR A 318 0.14 9.58 17.12
CA THR A 318 0.03 10.90 16.48
C THR A 318 0.67 10.93 15.10
N PHE A 319 1.83 10.31 14.90
CA PHE A 319 2.47 10.25 13.58
C PHE A 319 1.70 9.36 12.60
N LEU A 320 1.11 8.26 13.08
CA LEU A 320 0.18 7.47 12.27
C LEU A 320 -1.04 8.31 11.85
N HIS A 321 -1.56 9.15 12.75
CA HIS A 321 -2.69 10.02 12.45
C HIS A 321 -2.32 11.16 11.49
N ILE A 322 -1.13 11.75 11.61
CA ILE A 322 -0.62 12.73 10.63
C ILE A 322 -0.57 12.08 9.25
N ALA A 323 -0.21 10.80 9.18
CA ALA A 323 -0.13 10.02 7.95
C ALA A 323 -1.46 9.38 7.48
N ARG A 324 -2.61 9.77 8.06
CA ARG A 324 -3.93 9.16 7.80
C ARG A 324 -4.42 9.22 6.36
N GLU A 325 -3.90 10.15 5.55
CA GLU A 325 -4.24 10.22 4.12
C GLU A 325 -3.64 9.05 3.33
N ASN A 326 -2.67 8.33 3.89
CA ASN A 326 -2.23 7.05 3.35
C ASN A 326 -3.34 6.01 3.54
N CYS A 327 -3.75 5.36 2.44
CA CYS A 327 -4.89 4.44 2.44
C CYS A 327 -4.73 3.23 3.36
N PHE A 328 -3.51 2.87 3.76
CA PHE A 328 -3.27 1.76 4.68
C PHE A 328 -3.23 2.19 6.15
N LEU A 329 -3.12 3.50 6.43
CA LEU A 329 -2.98 4.03 7.80
C LEU A 329 -4.29 4.62 8.34
N GLN A 330 -5.04 5.39 7.54
CA GLN A 330 -6.40 5.87 7.86
C GLN A 330 -6.63 6.16 9.37
N VAL A 331 -7.43 5.32 10.04
CA VAL A 331 -7.87 5.49 11.43
C VAL A 331 -6.94 4.90 12.48
N TRP A 332 -5.83 4.27 12.08
CA TRP A 332 -4.91 3.57 13.00
C TRP A 332 -4.47 4.44 14.18
N GLY A 333 -4.02 5.68 13.90
CA GLY A 333 -3.58 6.60 14.94
C GLY A 333 -4.67 6.92 15.96
N SER A 334 -5.90 7.18 15.49
CA SER A 334 -7.03 7.50 16.37
C SER A 334 -7.56 6.30 17.15
N CYS A 335 -7.63 5.12 16.54
CA CYS A 335 -8.16 3.93 17.22
C CYS A 335 -7.26 3.50 18.37
N VAL A 336 -5.96 3.36 18.09
CA VAL A 336 -4.99 2.90 19.09
C VAL A 336 -4.78 3.94 20.19
N LEU A 337 -4.76 5.24 19.85
CA LEU A 337 -4.62 6.29 20.86
C LEU A 337 -5.81 6.32 21.82
N ARG A 338 -7.04 6.08 21.34
CA ARG A 338 -8.22 6.01 22.19
C ARG A 338 -8.12 4.86 23.19
N GLU A 339 -7.69 3.69 22.74
CA GLU A 339 -7.46 2.54 23.59
C GLU A 339 -6.41 2.84 24.67
N ILE A 340 -5.26 3.40 24.27
CA ILE A 340 -4.19 3.82 25.19
C ILE A 340 -4.73 4.82 26.23
N TYR A 341 -5.54 5.79 25.83
CA TYR A 341 -6.12 6.78 26.74
C TYR A 341 -6.94 6.13 27.86
N HIS A 342 -7.71 5.08 27.54
CA HIS A 342 -8.49 4.33 28.53
C HIS A 342 -7.65 3.44 29.44
N LEU A 343 -6.50 2.93 28.95
CA LEU A 343 -5.54 2.16 29.75
C LEU A 343 -4.75 3.04 30.73
N LEU A 344 -4.49 4.30 30.38
CA LEU A 344 -3.76 5.25 31.23
C LEU A 344 -4.65 5.89 32.30
N ASP A 345 -4.09 6.15 33.48
CA ASP A 345 -4.74 6.91 34.55
C ASP A 345 -4.62 8.43 34.33
N SER A 346 -5.18 9.24 35.24
CA SER A 346 -5.10 10.71 35.14
C SER A 346 -3.67 11.25 35.24
N THR A 347 -2.78 10.55 35.94
CA THR A 347 -1.37 10.94 36.10
C THR A 347 -0.67 10.90 34.75
N TRP A 348 -0.82 9.81 34.01
CA TRP A 348 -0.17 9.61 32.72
C TRP A 348 -0.86 10.33 31.57
N ARG A 349 -2.18 10.54 31.64
CA ARG A 349 -2.94 11.31 30.64
C ARG A 349 -2.42 12.75 30.46
N LEU A 350 -1.87 13.35 31.50
CA LEU A 350 -1.26 14.70 31.44
C LEU A 350 -0.03 14.76 30.51
N HIS A 351 0.61 13.61 30.26
CA HIS A 351 1.79 13.49 29.40
C HIS A 351 1.46 13.18 27.94
N ILE A 352 0.19 12.91 27.61
CA ILE A 352 -0.28 12.67 26.24
C ILE A 352 -1.25 13.75 25.75
N THR A 353 -1.19 14.95 26.34
CA THR A 353 -2.04 16.09 25.97
C THR A 353 -1.83 16.56 24.53
N TRP A 354 -0.58 16.63 24.06
CA TRP A 354 -0.30 16.90 22.64
C TRP A 354 -0.88 15.82 21.72
N PRO A 355 -0.63 14.51 21.93
CA PRO A 355 -1.25 13.45 21.15
C PRO A 355 -2.78 13.55 21.07
N ILE A 356 -3.47 13.76 22.21
CA ILE A 356 -4.93 13.90 22.23
C ILE A 356 -5.39 15.09 21.40
N SER A 357 -4.78 16.26 21.62
CA SER A 357 -5.11 17.49 20.89
C SER A 357 -4.93 17.33 19.38
N GLU A 358 -3.86 16.66 18.95
CA GLU A 358 -3.51 16.56 17.55
C GLU A 358 -4.39 15.55 16.79
N VAL A 359 -4.88 14.52 17.48
CA VAL A 359 -5.65 13.43 16.87
C VAL A 359 -7.16 13.65 16.96
N PHE A 360 -7.65 14.23 18.06
CA PHE A 360 -9.08 14.40 18.32
C PHE A 360 -9.54 15.86 18.33
N GLY A 361 -8.60 16.82 18.28
CA GLY A 361 -8.88 18.26 18.36
C GLY A 361 -8.72 18.82 19.78
N GLU A 362 -8.57 20.15 19.87
CA GLU A 362 -8.41 20.86 21.16
C GLU A 362 -9.66 20.68 22.05
N ASN A 363 -9.47 20.25 23.30
CA ASN A 363 -10.52 20.02 24.32
C ASN A 363 -11.48 18.85 24.09
N VAL A 364 -11.15 17.92 23.19
CA VAL A 364 -11.94 16.69 22.99
C VAL A 364 -11.33 15.56 23.83
N ALA A 365 -12.05 15.10 24.85
CA ALA A 365 -11.72 13.83 25.50
C ALA A 365 -12.10 12.68 24.54
N PRO A 366 -11.21 11.70 24.29
CA PRO A 366 -11.37 10.64 23.29
C PRO A 366 -12.57 9.70 23.47
#